data_AF-A0AAU2SJR1-F1
#
_entry.id   AF-A0AAU2SJR1-F1
#
_cell.length_a   1.000
_cell.length_b   1.000
_cell.length_c   1.000
_cell.angle_alpha   90.00
_cell.angle_beta   90.00
_cell.angle_gamma   90.00
#
_symmetry.space_group_name_H-M   'P 1'
#
loop_
_entity.id
_entity.type
_entity.pdbx_description
1 polymer ?
#
loop_
_entity_poly.entity_id
_entity_poly.type
_entity_poly.pdbx_seq_one_letter_code
_entity_poly.pdbx_strand_id
1 'polypeptide(L)'
;MVDQWGTLLGVLVGDAETVVAARSWHEAVWTLELHVREQRQDAQGWTRDSQRLSRKRDAFYTCARSELGVAGPPPPSGNWPRAWQPADGTAD
;
A
#
# COMPACT_ATOMS: atom_id res chain seq x y z
N MET A 1 -10.32 -6.60 -15.95
CA MET A 1 -9.10 -7.12 -16.58
C MET A 1 -7.96 -6.66 -15.68
N VAL A 2 -7.62 -7.48 -14.68
CA VAL A 2 -6.50 -7.19 -13.78
C VAL A 2 -5.26 -7.72 -14.49
N ASP A 3 -4.38 -6.84 -14.93
CA ASP A 3 -3.18 -7.22 -15.65
C ASP A 3 -2.35 -8.19 -14.82
N GLN A 4 -2.20 -9.39 -15.38
CA GLN A 4 -1.41 -10.55 -14.92
C GLN A 4 0.02 -10.24 -14.42
N TRP A 5 0.52 -9.05 -14.68
CA TRP A 5 1.86 -8.59 -14.30
C TRP A 5 1.97 -8.15 -12.83
N GLY A 6 0.90 -7.65 -12.21
CA GLY A 6 0.96 -7.12 -10.83
C GLY A 6 1.09 -8.19 -9.74
N THR A 7 0.58 -9.39 -10.00
CA THR A 7 0.54 -10.49 -9.01
C THR A 7 1.81 -11.34 -9.04
N LEU A 8 2.48 -11.45 -10.18
CA LEU A 8 3.66 -12.30 -10.36
C LEU A 8 4.95 -11.71 -9.77
N LEU A 9 5.11 -10.39 -9.74
CA LEU A 9 6.29 -9.75 -9.13
C LEU A 9 6.33 -9.88 -7.59
N GLY A 10 5.18 -10.06 -6.92
CA GLY A 10 5.11 -10.14 -5.45
C GLY A 10 5.22 -11.56 -4.86
N VAL A 11 5.16 -12.61 -5.67
CA VAL A 11 5.16 -14.02 -5.20
C VAL A 11 6.52 -14.70 -5.38
N LEU A 12 7.49 -14.07 -6.07
CA LEU A 12 8.75 -14.72 -6.45
C LEU A 12 10.03 -14.06 -5.92
N VAL A 13 9.97 -12.98 -5.13
CA VAL A 13 11.16 -12.38 -4.49
C VAL A 13 10.73 -11.85 -3.10
N GLY A 14 10.94 -12.66 -2.06
CA GLY A 14 10.56 -12.29 -0.70
C GLY A 14 10.78 -13.43 0.29
N ASP A 15 11.32 -13.15 1.48
CA ASP A 15 11.20 -14.06 2.63
C ASP A 15 9.71 -14.34 2.94
N ALA A 16 9.41 -15.49 3.55
CA ALA A 16 8.04 -15.89 3.85
C ALA A 16 7.27 -14.81 4.64
N GLU A 17 7.95 -14.08 5.54
CA GLU A 17 7.33 -12.97 6.27
C GLU A 17 6.96 -11.80 5.36
N THR A 18 7.83 -11.44 4.41
CA THR A 18 7.58 -10.38 3.42
C THR A 18 6.36 -10.73 2.56
N VAL A 19 6.25 -11.99 2.11
CA VAL A 19 5.13 -12.45 1.29
C VAL A 19 3.81 -12.42 2.07
N VAL A 20 3.81 -12.84 3.34
CA VAL A 20 2.61 -12.78 4.20
C VAL A 20 2.19 -11.34 4.47
N ALA A 21 3.14 -10.45 4.71
CA ALA A 21 2.89 -9.02 4.91
C ALA A 21 2.33 -8.36 3.63
N ALA A 22 2.88 -8.71 2.45
CA ALA A 22 2.40 -8.24 1.16
C ALA A 22 0.95 -8.66 0.89
N ARG A 23 0.60 -9.93 1.12
CA ARG A 23 -0.78 -10.44 0.97
C ARG A 23 -1.74 -9.72 1.91
N SER A 24 -1.35 -9.58 3.18
CA SER A 24 -2.16 -8.88 4.18
C SER A 24 -2.41 -7.41 3.82
N TRP A 25 -1.44 -6.74 3.20
CA TRP A 25 -1.60 -5.38 2.70
C TRP A 25 -2.55 -5.34 1.49
N HIS A 26 -2.39 -6.25 0.54
CA HIS A 26 -3.25 -6.36 -0.63
C HIS A 26 -4.73 -6.61 -0.26
N GLU A 27 -5.00 -7.51 0.69
CA GLU A 27 -6.35 -7.73 1.22
C GLU A 27 -6.97 -6.45 1.83
N ALA A 28 -6.16 -5.64 2.51
CA ALA A 28 -6.63 -4.38 3.08
C ALA A 28 -6.93 -3.32 2.01
N VAL A 29 -6.16 -3.27 0.92
CA VAL A 29 -6.47 -2.44 -0.26
C VAL A 29 -7.81 -2.85 -0.85
N TRP A 30 -8.01 -4.15 -1.06
CA TRP A 30 -9.25 -4.67 -1.64
C TRP A 30 -10.49 -4.37 -0.77
N THR A 31 -10.36 -4.42 0.55
CA THR A 31 -11.44 -4.06 1.48
C THR A 31 -11.84 -2.59 1.31
N LEU A 32 -10.85 -1.69 1.18
CA LEU A 32 -11.12 -0.27 0.97
C LEU A 32 -11.74 0.00 -0.41
N GLU A 33 -11.28 -0.70 -1.45
CA GLU A 33 -11.89 -0.62 -2.80
C GLU A 33 -13.35 -1.08 -2.80
N LEU A 34 -13.66 -2.19 -2.13
CA LEU A 34 -15.04 -2.66 -1.95
C LEU A 34 -15.90 -1.62 -1.25
N HIS A 35 -15.41 -1.00 -0.18
CA HIS A 35 -16.14 0.04 0.55
C HIS A 35 -16.54 1.22 -0.35
N VAL A 36 -15.63 1.64 -1.24
CA VAL A 36 -15.90 2.70 -2.25
C VAL A 36 -16.88 2.22 -3.30
N ARG A 37 -16.69 1.02 -3.84
CA ARG A 37 -17.56 0.44 -4.89
C ARG A 37 -19.00 0.21 -4.41
N GLU A 38 -19.16 -0.16 -3.14
CA GLU A 38 -20.46 -0.34 -2.49
C GLU A 38 -21.13 0.98 -2.08
N GLN A 39 -20.48 2.14 -2.33
CA GLN A 39 -20.97 3.47 -1.94
C GLN A 39 -21.37 3.56 -0.46
N ARG A 40 -20.66 2.84 0.42
CA ARG A 40 -20.93 2.86 1.85
C ARG A 40 -20.58 4.24 2.39
N GLN A 41 -21.60 5.04 2.71
CA GLN A 41 -21.43 6.32 3.39
C GLN A 41 -21.20 6.11 4.89
N ASP A 42 -20.17 5.32 5.21
CA ASP A 42 -19.72 5.08 6.58
C ASP A 42 -18.31 5.66 6.74
N ALA A 43 -18.27 6.88 7.29
CA ALA A 43 -17.02 7.59 7.56
C ALA A 43 -16.18 6.91 8.67
N GLN A 44 -16.83 6.18 9.58
CA GLN A 44 -16.13 5.47 10.66
C GLN A 44 -15.50 4.17 10.14
N GLY A 45 -16.23 3.41 9.31
CA GLY A 45 -15.71 2.28 8.55
C GLY A 45 -14.54 2.66 7.66
N TRP A 46 -14.69 3.76 6.91
CA TRP A 46 -13.61 4.33 6.09
C TRP A 46 -12.34 4.62 6.90
N THR A 47 -12.47 5.29 8.04
CA THR A 47 -11.33 5.63 8.90
C THR A 47 -10.66 4.37 9.46
N ARG A 48 -11.46 3.40 9.91
CA ARG A 48 -10.97 2.11 10.43
C ARG A 48 -10.19 1.34 9.36
N ASP A 49 -10.74 1.22 8.16
CA ASP A 49 -10.13 0.46 7.07
C ASP A 49 -8.90 1.16 6.52
N SER A 50 -8.92 2.50 6.45
CA SER A 50 -7.75 3.32 6.10
C SER A 50 -6.60 3.14 7.11
N GLN A 51 -6.89 3.12 8.41
CA GLN A 51 -5.87 2.85 9.42
C GLN A 51 -5.35 1.41 9.36
N ARG A 52 -6.23 0.44 9.07
CA ARG A 52 -5.85 -0.97 8.90
C ARG A 52 -4.92 -1.12 7.68
N LEU A 53 -5.24 -0.46 6.57
CA LEU A 53 -4.39 -0.40 5.38
C LEU A 53 -3.01 0.17 5.71
N SER A 54 -2.94 1.32 6.39
CA SER A 54 -1.67 1.95 6.77
C SER A 54 -0.80 1.01 7.60
N ARG A 55 -1.36 0.37 8.65
CA ARG A 55 -0.61 -0.59 9.48
C ARG A 55 -0.06 -1.77 8.67
N LYS A 56 -0.85 -2.31 7.75
CA LYS A 56 -0.42 -3.45 6.92
C LYS A 56 0.65 -3.04 5.90
N ARG A 57 0.56 -1.83 5.35
CA ARG A 57 1.59 -1.26 4.49
C ARG A 57 2.92 -1.08 5.25
N ASP A 58 2.86 -0.57 6.47
CA ASP A 58 4.07 -0.35 7.29
C ASP A 58 4.75 -1.68 7.65
N ALA A 59 3.96 -2.73 7.95
CA ALA A 59 4.48 -4.09 8.16
C ALA A 59 5.15 -4.65 6.90
N PHE A 60 4.53 -4.49 5.72
CA PHE A 60 5.14 -4.90 4.45
C PHE A 60 6.46 -4.18 4.19
N TYR A 61 6.50 -2.85 4.34
CA TYR A 61 7.74 -2.09 4.18
C TYR A 61 8.82 -2.48 5.18
N THR A 62 8.44 -2.84 6.40
CA THR A 62 9.39 -3.31 7.42
C THR A 62 10.05 -4.62 6.99
N CYS A 63 9.27 -5.61 6.58
CA CYS A 63 9.79 -6.90 6.08
C CYS A 63 10.64 -6.71 4.82
N ALA A 64 10.13 -5.98 3.82
CA ALA A 64 10.84 -5.74 2.56
C ALA A 64 12.16 -4.97 2.77
N ARG A 65 12.20 -3.98 3.68
CA ARG A 65 13.44 -3.24 3.98
C ARG A 65 14.46 -4.08 4.73
N SER A 66 14.00 -4.93 5.66
CA SER A 66 14.87 -5.86 6.38
C SER A 66 15.53 -6.84 5.41
N GLU A 67 14.77 -7.38 4.47
CA GLU A 67 15.28 -8.29 3.44
C GLU A 67 16.29 -7.61 2.51
N LEU A 68 16.06 -6.35 2.13
CA LEU A 68 16.96 -5.59 1.27
C LEU A 68 18.16 -4.97 2.01
N GLY A 69 18.29 -5.18 3.33
CA GLY A 69 19.34 -4.57 4.15
C GLY A 69 19.25 -3.03 4.25
N VAL A 70 18.08 -2.46 3.98
CA VAL A 70 17.88 -1.00 3.97
C VAL A 70 17.56 -0.51 5.39
N ALA A 71 18.53 0.15 6.02
CA ALA A 71 18.37 0.72 7.35
C ALA A 71 17.50 1.99 7.38
N GLY A 72 16.89 2.26 8.54
CA GLY A 72 16.09 3.45 8.83
C GLY A 72 14.57 3.22 8.76
N PRO A 73 13.76 4.07 9.41
CA PRO A 73 12.31 3.93 9.42
C PRO A 73 11.74 4.11 8.00
N PRO A 74 10.64 3.43 7.65
CA PRO A 74 9.93 3.73 6.42
C PRO A 74 9.52 5.21 6.43
N PRO A 75 9.48 5.87 5.26
CA PRO A 75 8.96 7.23 5.18
C PRO A 75 7.59 7.27 5.84
N PRO A 76 7.27 8.33 6.60
CA PRO A 76 6.02 8.39 7.35
C PRO A 76 4.86 8.17 6.40
N SER A 77 3.82 7.53 6.91
CA SER A 77 2.51 7.43 6.28
C SER A 77 1.91 8.84 6.14
N GLY A 78 2.45 9.64 5.23
CA GLY A 78 1.99 11.00 4.96
C GLY A 78 0.57 10.96 4.43
N ASN A 79 -0.09 12.12 4.50
CA ASN A 79 -1.45 12.31 4.04
C ASN A 79 -1.55 11.93 2.55
N TRP A 80 -2.10 10.75 2.30
CA TRP A 80 -2.43 10.25 0.98
C TRP A 80 -3.87 10.65 0.69
N PRO A 81 -4.22 11.12 -0.52
CA PRO A 81 -3.38 11.26 -1.71
C PRO A 81 -2.43 12.46 -1.63
N ARG A 82 -1.19 12.29 -2.11
CA ARG A 82 -0.36 13.45 -2.49
C ARG A 82 -1.04 14.12 -3.67
N ALA A 83 -1.11 15.45 -3.69
CA ALA A 83 -1.34 16.16 -4.93
C ALA A 83 -0.22 15.75 -5.90
N TRP A 84 -0.55 14.96 -6.92
CA TRP A 84 0.34 14.74 -8.04
C TRP A 84 0.50 16.10 -8.73
N GLN A 85 1.57 16.82 -8.42
CA GLN A 85 1.97 17.99 -9.18
C GLN A 85 2.86 17.47 -10.32
N PRO A 86 2.44 17.57 -11.59
CA PRO A 86 3.41 17.46 -12.67
C PRO A 86 4.47 18.53 -12.41
N ALA A 87 5.74 18.19 -12.51
CA ALA A 87 6.80 19.18 -12.45
C ALA A 87 6.49 20.22 -13.53
N ASP A 88 6.20 21.45 -13.13
CA ASP A 88 6.03 22.56 -14.06
C ASP A 88 7.33 22.65 -14.87
N GLY A 89 7.24 22.19 -16.11
CA GLY A 89 8.30 22.33 -17.09
C GLY A 89 8.40 23.80 -17.47
N THR A 90 9.02 24.60 -16.62
CA THR A 90 9.62 25.87 -17.05
C THR A 90 11.06 25.57 -17.44
N ALA A 91 11.21 25.02 -18.65
CA ALA A 91 12.36 25.30 -19.47
C ALA A 91 11.98 26.51 -20.34
N ASP A 92 12.35 27.69 -19.88
CA ASP A 92 12.63 28.87 -20.71
C ASP A 92 13.88 29.55 -20.13
#